data_AF-A0A660XHN5-F1
#
_entry.id   AF-A0A660XHN5-F1
#
_cell.length_a   1.000
_cell.length_b   1.000
_cell.length_c   1.000
_cell.angle_alpha   90.00
_cell.angle_beta   90.00
_cell.angle_gamma   90.00
#
_symmetry.space_group_name_H-M   'P 1'
#
loop_
_entity.id
_entity.type
_entity.pdbx_description
1 polymer ?
#
loop_
_entity_poly.entity_id
_entity_poly.type
_entity_poly.pdbx_seq_one_letter_code
_entity_poly.pdbx_strand_id
1 'polypeptide(L)'
;KYPIPLLPEALTIKYGGHPDQLSLSTPAMDRYRVQSLEKILEEEPLSRIQRFELLEELILKLSYLYEGAARRRKDSHVYLKKLMDYRDVRARM
;
A
#
# COMPACT_ATOMS: atom_id res chain seq x y z
N LYS A 1 15.08 2.51 -31.59
CA LYS A 1 14.80 2.90 -30.19
C LYS A 1 16.11 3.37 -29.58
N TYR A 2 16.16 4.60 -29.07
CA TYR A 2 17.37 5.12 -28.41
C TYR A 2 17.23 4.98 -26.89
N PRO A 3 18.28 4.55 -26.16
CA PRO A 3 18.26 4.51 -24.71
C PRO A 3 18.29 5.92 -24.13
N ILE A 4 17.39 6.20 -23.19
CA ILE A 4 17.40 7.45 -22.41
C ILE A 4 18.15 7.15 -21.11
N PRO A 5 19.38 7.67 -20.91
CA PRO A 5 20.13 7.45 -19.69
C PRO A 5 19.53 8.27 -18.54
N LEU A 6 19.46 7.68 -17.35
CA LEU A 6 19.19 8.41 -16.12
C LEU A 6 20.50 9.02 -15.62
N LEU A 7 20.47 10.30 -15.25
CA LEU A 7 21.60 10.94 -14.59
C LEU A 7 21.72 10.41 -13.15
N PRO A 8 22.95 10.17 -12.66
CA PRO A 8 23.16 9.71 -11.29
C PRO A 8 22.83 10.78 -10.24
N GLU A 9 22.78 12.06 -10.62
CA GLU A 9 22.42 13.14 -9.70
C GLU A 9 20.90 13.32 -9.59
N ALA A 10 20.43 13.50 -8.34
CA ALA A 10 19.07 13.94 -8.09
C ALA A 10 18.92 15.43 -8.46
N LEU A 11 18.42 15.71 -9.67
CA LEU A 11 18.18 17.06 -10.16
C LEU A 11 16.90 17.71 -9.60
N THR A 12 16.21 17.04 -8.67
CA THR A 12 14.99 17.54 -8.03
C THR A 12 15.23 17.74 -6.54
N ILE A 13 15.09 18.99 -6.08
CA ILE A 13 15.03 19.33 -4.66
C ILE A 13 13.58 19.06 -4.21
N LYS A 14 13.36 17.96 -3.48
CA LYS A 14 12.06 17.66 -2.88
C LYS A 14 11.96 18.37 -1.52
N TYR A 15 11.09 19.37 -1.42
CA TYR A 15 10.78 20.06 -0.16
C TYR A 15 9.82 19.27 0.77
N GLY A 16 9.63 17.98 0.50
CA GLY A 16 8.65 17.16 1.21
C GLY A 16 9.20 16.62 2.53
N GLY A 17 8.52 16.97 3.63
CA GLY A 17 8.76 16.41 4.97
C GLY A 17 8.82 17.48 6.03
N HIS A 18 7.68 17.83 6.63
CA HIS A 18 7.71 18.59 7.88
C HIS A 18 8.40 17.73 8.96
N PRO A 19 9.18 18.30 9.90
CA PRO A 19 9.92 17.53 10.89
C PRO A 19 9.07 16.57 11.74
N ASP A 20 7.76 16.80 11.81
CA ASP A 20 6.76 15.96 12.49
C ASP A 20 6.16 14.85 11.61
N GLN A 21 6.63 14.68 10.37
CA GLN A 21 6.03 13.73 9.43
C GLN A 21 6.23 12.28 9.90
N LEU A 22 5.14 11.67 10.38
CA LEU A 22 5.16 10.32 10.95
C LEU A 22 5.35 9.19 9.92
N SER A 23 5.22 9.45 8.62
CA SER A 23 5.35 8.41 7.60
C SER A 23 6.74 7.76 7.55
N LEU A 24 7.77 8.44 8.08
CA LEU A 24 9.14 7.94 8.20
C LEU A 24 9.48 7.40 9.61
N SER A 25 8.63 7.66 10.61
CA SER A 25 8.96 7.33 12.00
C SER A 25 8.87 5.83 12.30
N THR A 26 8.10 5.08 11.51
CA THR A 26 7.83 3.66 11.77
C THR A 26 8.08 2.80 10.52
N PRO A 27 8.92 1.75 10.60
CA PRO A 27 9.13 0.82 9.50
C PRO A 27 7.83 0.12 9.06
N ALA A 28 7.56 0.19 7.75
CA ALA A 28 6.39 -0.42 7.12
C ALA A 28 5.07 0.01 7.80
N MET A 29 4.89 1.33 7.94
CA MET A 29 3.68 1.95 8.50
C MET A 29 2.39 1.48 7.81
N ASP A 30 2.48 1.06 6.55
CA ASP A 30 1.35 0.50 5.81
C ASP A 30 0.77 -0.78 6.42
N ARG A 31 1.50 -1.50 7.29
CA ARG A 31 0.93 -2.62 8.06
C ARG A 31 -0.23 -2.17 8.95
N TYR A 32 -0.06 -1.03 9.61
CA TYR A 32 -1.10 -0.46 10.47
C TYR A 32 -2.23 0.13 9.64
N ARG A 33 -1.91 0.74 8.48
CA ARG A 33 -2.94 1.23 7.56
C ARG A 33 -3.82 0.10 7.03
N VAL A 34 -3.23 -1.03 6.64
CA VAL A 34 -3.97 -2.23 6.25
C VAL A 34 -4.88 -2.69 7.39
N GLN A 35 -4.37 -2.81 8.61
CA GLN A 35 -5.18 -3.20 9.77
C GLN A 35 -6.36 -2.25 10.01
N SER A 36 -6.14 -0.93 9.93
CA SER A 36 -7.21 0.05 10.09
C SER A 36 -8.25 -0.04 8.98
N LEU A 37 -7.83 -0.23 7.72
CA LEU A 37 -8.75 -0.40 6.59
C LEU A 37 -9.56 -1.69 6.70
N GLU A 38 -8.94 -2.81 7.11
CA GLU A 38 -9.64 -4.07 7.38
C GLU A 38 -10.70 -3.89 8.47
N LYS A 39 -10.37 -3.17 9.54
CA LYS A 39 -11.30 -2.84 10.62
C LYS A 39 -12.49 -2.01 10.13
N ILE A 40 -12.24 -0.96 9.35
CA ILE A 40 -13.31 -0.13 8.77
C ILE A 40 -14.21 -0.94 7.85
N LEU A 41 -13.63 -1.85 7.05
CA LEU A 41 -14.38 -2.71 6.13
C LEU A 41 -15.36 -3.66 6.87
N GLU A 42 -15.00 -4.05 8.08
CA GLU A 42 -15.76 -4.97 8.95
C GLU A 42 -16.79 -4.24 9.82
N GLU A 43 -16.41 -3.11 10.42
CA GLU A 43 -17.19 -2.47 11.49
C GLU A 43 -18.07 -1.30 11.01
N GLU A 44 -17.72 -0.62 9.91
CA GLU A 44 -18.39 0.61 9.51
C GLU A 44 -19.49 0.37 8.45
N PRO A 45 -20.63 1.08 8.52
CA PRO A 45 -21.68 1.02 7.52
C PRO A 45 -21.28 1.81 6.26
N LEU A 46 -20.53 1.16 5.37
CA LEU A 46 -20.07 1.74 4.12
C LEU A 46 -21.12 1.61 3.01
N SER A 47 -21.33 2.69 2.25
CA SER A 47 -22.03 2.57 0.96
C SER A 47 -21.25 1.68 -0.01
N ARG A 48 -21.91 1.17 -1.05
CA ARG A 48 -21.26 0.31 -2.07
C ARG A 48 -20.05 1.00 -2.72
N ILE A 49 -20.15 2.31 -2.98
CA ILE A 49 -19.06 3.10 -3.57
C ILE A 49 -17.89 3.20 -2.58
N GLN A 50 -18.16 3.60 -1.34
CA GLN A 50 -17.11 3.70 -0.30
C GLN A 50 -16.43 2.37 -0.05
N ARG A 51 -17.19 1.26 -0.01
CA ARG A 51 -16.63 -0.07 0.15
C ARG A 51 -15.73 -0.45 -1.02
N PHE A 52 -16.10 -0.10 -2.25
CA PHE A 52 -15.28 -0.35 -3.43
C PHE A 52 -13.98 0.45 -3.39
N GLU A 53 -14.05 1.75 -3.08
CA GLU A 53 -12.87 2.62 -2.96
C GLU A 53 -11.94 2.17 -1.84
N LEU A 54 -12.50 1.76 -0.70
CA LEU A 54 -11.73 1.24 0.41
C LEU A 54 -11.01 -0.06 0.04
N LEU A 55 -11.67 -0.97 -0.67
CA LEU A 55 -11.05 -2.20 -1.18
C LEU A 55 -9.90 -1.90 -2.14
N GLU A 56 -10.04 -0.89 -3.01
CA GLU A 56 -8.95 -0.47 -3.90
C GLU A 56 -7.73 0.02 -3.13
N GLU A 57 -7.94 0.88 -2.12
CA GLU A 57 -6.85 1.38 -1.29
C GLU A 57 -6.20 0.25 -0.48
N LEU A 58 -7.00 -0.67 0.06
CA LEU A 58 -6.52 -1.84 0.81
C LEU A 58 -5.64 -2.74 -0.06
N ILE A 59 -6.08 -3.06 -1.28
CA ILE A 59 -5.32 -3.86 -2.26
C ILE A 59 -3.99 -3.16 -2.59
N LEU A 60 -4.01 -1.84 -2.79
CA LEU A 60 -2.81 -1.05 -3.09
C LEU A 60 -1.80 -1.07 -1.92
N LYS A 61 -2.25 -0.88 -0.68
CA LYS A 61 -1.35 -0.97 0.49
C LYS A 61 -0.77 -2.37 0.66
N LEU A 62 -1.58 -3.41 0.44
CA LEU A 62 -1.12 -4.80 0.48
C LEU A 62 -0.09 -5.09 -0.61
N SER A 63 -0.22 -4.52 -1.82
CA SER A 63 0.79 -4.70 -2.87
C SER A 63 2.13 -4.08 -2.49
N TYR A 64 2.13 -2.88 -1.90
CA TYR A 64 3.36 -2.24 -1.40
C TYR A 64 4.03 -3.05 -0.27
N LEU A 65 3.24 -3.62 0.65
CA LEU A 65 3.76 -4.49 1.70
C LEU A 65 4.34 -5.79 1.14
N TYR A 66 3.64 -6.42 0.20
CA TYR A 66 4.10 -7.63 -0.49
C TYR A 66 5.42 -7.39 -1.22
N GLU A 67 5.48 -6.38 -2.09
CA GLU A 67 6.68 -6.02 -2.85
C GLU A 67 7.84 -5.64 -1.93
N GLY A 68 7.55 -4.85 -0.89
CA GLY A 68 8.55 -4.45 0.10
C GLY A 68 9.10 -5.63 0.90
N ALA A 69 8.25 -6.58 1.28
CA ALA A 69 8.68 -7.80 1.98
C ALA A 69 9.52 -8.70 1.06
N ALA A 70 9.06 -8.94 -0.17
CA ALA A 70 9.75 -9.75 -1.17
C ALA A 70 11.14 -9.18 -1.49
N ARG A 71 11.25 -7.87 -1.74
CA ARG A 71 12.54 -7.19 -1.99
C ARG A 71 13.54 -7.34 -0.84
N ARG A 72 13.04 -7.41 0.40
CA ARG A 72 13.86 -7.57 1.62
C ARG A 72 14.06 -9.03 2.02
N ARG A 73 13.65 -10.00 1.17
CA ARG A 73 13.68 -11.45 1.44
C ARG A 73 13.05 -11.83 2.79
N LYS A 74 11.98 -11.12 3.16
CA LYS A 74 11.14 -11.45 4.33
C LYS A 74 9.93 -12.27 3.87
N ASP A 75 9.30 -12.97 4.81
CA ASP A 75 8.05 -13.68 4.53
C ASP A 75 6.98 -12.68 4.04
N SER A 76 6.62 -12.82 2.76
CA SER A 76 5.63 -12.02 2.06
C SER A 76 4.32 -12.78 1.83
N HIS A 77 4.26 -14.06 2.21
CA HIS A 77 3.15 -14.96 1.89
C HIS A 77 1.84 -14.48 2.52
N VAL A 78 1.92 -13.94 3.74
CA VAL A 78 0.76 -13.36 4.44
C VAL A 78 0.13 -12.22 3.63
N TYR A 79 0.93 -11.32 3.07
CA TYR A 79 0.42 -10.20 2.27
C TYR A 79 -0.13 -10.69 0.93
N LEU A 80 0.52 -11.67 0.30
CA LEU A 80 0.08 -12.24 -0.96
C LEU A 80 -1.30 -12.91 -0.82
N LYS A 81 -1.49 -13.73 0.23
CA LYS A 81 -2.76 -14.38 0.51
C LYS A 81 -3.88 -13.35 0.67
N LYS A 82 -3.68 -12.34 1.54
CA LYS A 82 -4.66 -11.26 1.74
C LYS A 82 -4.97 -10.52 0.44
N LEU A 83 -3.96 -10.23 -0.38
CA LEU A 83 -4.12 -9.54 -1.65
C LEU A 83 -5.00 -10.33 -2.63
N MET A 84 -4.84 -11.66 -2.68
CA MET A 84 -5.71 -12.53 -3.47
C MET A 84 -7.14 -12.53 -2.92
N ASP A 85 -7.30 -12.71 -1.60
CA ASP A 85 -8.60 -12.73 -0.94
C ASP A 85 -9.40 -11.44 -1.22
N TYR A 86 -8.78 -10.26 -1.08
CA TYR A 86 -9.46 -8.97 -1.31
C TYR A 86 -9.69 -8.64 -2.78
N ARG A 87 -8.83 -9.10 -3.70
CA ARG A 87 -9.09 -8.98 -5.15
C ARG A 87 -10.33 -9.76 -5.55
N ASP A 88 -10.50 -10.96 -5.00
CA ASP A 88 -11.69 -11.78 -5.23
C ASP A 88 -12.94 -11.10 -4.68
N VAL A 89 -12.88 -10.55 -3.47
CA VAL A 89 -14.01 -9.80 -2.88
C VAL A 89 -14.37 -8.60 -3.76
N ARG A 90 -13.39 -7.82 -4.19
CA ARG A 90 -13.60 -6.67 -5.07
C ARG A 90 -14.21 -7.08 -6.42
N ALA A 91 -13.75 -8.18 -7.01
CA ALA A 91 -14.26 -8.66 -8.30
C ALA A 91 -15.72 -9.14 -8.25
N ARG A 92 -16.20 -9.56 -7.08
CA ARG A 92 -17.59 -10.00 -6.85
C ARG A 92 -18.55 -8.86 -6.50
N MET A 93 -18.04 -7.65 -6.26
CA MET A 93 -18.80 -6.50 -5.78
C MET A 93 -19.41 -5.66 -6.91
#